data_AF-A0A7C9F9X4-F1
#
_entry.id   AF-A0A7C9F9X4-F1
#
_cell.length_a   1.000
_cell.length_b   1.000
_cell.length_c   1.000
_cell.angle_alpha   90.00
_cell.angle_beta   90.00
_cell.angle_gamma   90.00
#
_symmetry.space_group_name_H-M   'P 1'
#
loop_
_entity.id
_entity.type
_entity.pdbx_description
1 polymer ?
#
loop_
_entity_poly.entity_id
_entity_poly.type
_entity_poly.pdbx_seq_one_letter_code
_entity_poly.pdbx_strand_id
1 'polypeptide(L)'
;MFRLDSFHMYGVIGSAVVVGMLSVFLIKKLNIKTSAGEQVVIEPKSFHQGQIYGGLLFGLGWALTGACPGPLYAQIGSGFLAVIVTLLSAILGTWTYGIIQRKLPH
;
A
#
# COMPACT_ATOMS: atom_id res chain seq x y z
N MET A 1 18.58 -0.74 0.00
CA MET A 1 17.92 -0.08 -1.14
C MET A 1 18.65 1.18 -1.60
N PHE A 2 18.94 2.15 -0.73
CA PHE A 2 19.62 3.41 -1.11
C PHE A 2 21.14 3.34 -1.32
N ARG A 3 21.75 2.17 -1.13
CA ARG A 3 23.05 1.85 -1.73
C ARG A 3 22.75 1.17 -3.05
N LEU A 4 23.10 1.78 -4.17
CA LEU A 4 22.84 1.34 -5.56
C LEU A 4 23.52 -0.02 -5.92
N ASP A 5 23.87 -0.84 -4.93
CA ASP A 5 24.55 -2.13 -5.03
C ASP A 5 23.67 -3.23 -5.66
N SER A 6 22.33 -3.10 -5.64
CA SER A 6 21.43 -4.18 -6.10
C SER A 6 20.19 -3.64 -6.82
N PHE A 7 20.27 -3.62 -8.17
CA PHE A 7 19.15 -3.29 -9.06
C PHE A 7 17.95 -4.24 -8.93
N HIS A 8 18.10 -5.36 -8.25
CA HIS A 8 17.07 -6.39 -8.13
C HIS A 8 15.75 -5.84 -7.57
N MET A 9 15.79 -5.07 -6.47
CA MET A 9 14.55 -4.56 -5.88
C MET A 9 13.89 -3.47 -6.73
N TYR A 10 14.68 -2.62 -7.39
CA TYR A 10 14.14 -1.62 -8.33
C TYR A 10 13.51 -2.31 -9.55
N GLY A 11 14.14 -3.36 -10.08
CA GLY A 11 13.61 -4.16 -11.17
C GLY A 11 12.32 -4.89 -10.81
N VAL A 12 12.23 -5.47 -9.61
CA VAL A 12 11.01 -6.16 -9.13
C VAL A 12 9.85 -5.17 -8.95
N ILE A 13 10.08 -4.02 -8.32
CA ILE A 13 9.02 -3.02 -8.13
C ILE A 13 8.59 -2.45 -9.49
N GLY A 14 9.55 -2.13 -10.36
CA GLY A 14 9.27 -1.61 -11.70
C GLY A 14 8.47 -2.57 -12.56
N SER A 15 8.86 -3.85 -12.59
CA SER A 15 8.13 -4.87 -13.36
C SER A 15 6.72 -5.10 -12.80
N ALA A 16 6.55 -5.14 -11.48
CA ALA A 16 5.23 -5.26 -10.86
C ALA A 16 4.29 -4.10 -11.24
N VAL A 17 4.80 -2.86 -11.27
CA VAL A 17 4.01 -1.68 -11.70
C VAL A 17 3.63 -1.79 -13.17
N VAL A 18 4.56 -2.17 -14.05
CA VAL A 18 4.30 -2.34 -15.49
C VAL A 18 3.27 -3.42 -15.74
N VAL A 19 3.42 -4.58 -15.09
CA VAL A 19 2.45 -5.69 -15.18
C VAL A 19 1.08 -5.25 -14.69
N GLY A 20 1.00 -4.58 -13.53
CA GLY A 20 -0.27 -4.07 -13.00
C GLY A 20 -0.95 -3.07 -13.95
N MET A 21 -0.18 -2.16 -14.54
CA MET A 21 -0.70 -1.20 -15.53
C MET A 21 -1.22 -1.90 -16.78
N LEU A 22 -0.47 -2.86 -17.33
CA LEU A 22 -0.88 -3.67 -18.47
C LEU A 22 -2.13 -4.49 -18.17
N SER A 23 -2.20 -5.14 -17.01
CA SER A 23 -3.38 -5.91 -16.59
C SER A 23 -4.62 -5.03 -16.49
N VAL A 24 -4.52 -3.87 -15.82
CA VAL A 24 -5.62 -2.92 -15.70
C VAL A 24 -6.04 -2.38 -17.07
N PHE A 25 -5.08 -2.06 -17.94
CA PHE A 25 -5.36 -1.61 -19.31
C PHE A 25 -6.10 -2.69 -20.12
N LEU A 26 -5.68 -3.95 -20.03
CA LEU A 26 -6.32 -5.06 -20.71
C LEU A 26 -7.74 -5.31 -20.19
N ILE A 27 -7.95 -5.25 -18.88
CA ILE A 27 -9.27 -5.38 -18.24
C ILE A 27 -10.22 -4.29 -18.74
N LYS A 28 -9.77 -3.03 -18.78
CA LYS A 28 -10.55 -1.91 -19.31
C LYS A 28 -10.85 -2.07 -20.80
N LYS A 29 -9.87 -2.49 -21.60
CA LYS A 29 -10.02 -2.62 -23.06
C LYS A 29 -10.93 -3.78 -23.47
N LEU A 30 -10.84 -4.91 -22.75
CA LEU A 30 -11.61 -6.12 -23.04
C LEU A 30 -12.97 -6.16 -22.32
N ASN A 31 -13.33 -5.15 -21.53
CA ASN A 31 -14.56 -5.12 -20.73
C ASN A 31 -14.77 -6.44 -19.96
N ILE A 32 -13.70 -6.95 -19.33
CA ILE A 32 -13.74 -8.23 -18.64
C ILE A 32 -14.76 -8.13 -17.52
N LYS A 33 -15.81 -8.95 -17.61
CA LYS A 33 -16.81 -9.10 -16.56
C LYS A 33 -16.18 -9.92 -15.44
N THR A 34 -16.44 -9.53 -14.19
CA THR A 34 -16.09 -10.34 -13.03
C THR A 34 -16.76 -11.72 -13.15
N SER A 35 -16.30 -12.71 -12.40
CA SER A 35 -16.96 -14.03 -12.35
C SER A 35 -18.44 -13.97 -11.90
N ALA A 36 -18.89 -12.82 -11.40
CA ALA A 36 -20.27 -12.49 -11.04
C ALA A 36 -21.05 -11.70 -12.12
N GLY A 37 -20.45 -11.40 -13.28
CA GLY A 37 -21.10 -10.75 -14.42
C GLY A 37 -21.06 -9.22 -14.44
N GLU A 38 -20.49 -8.58 -13.42
CA GLU A 38 -20.38 -7.11 -13.32
C GLU A 38 -19.17 -6.58 -14.08
N GLN A 39 -19.31 -5.41 -14.69
CA GLN A 39 -18.19 -4.74 -15.35
C GLN A 39 -17.18 -4.26 -14.31
N VAL A 40 -15.88 -4.50 -14.55
CA VAL A 40 -14.81 -3.97 -13.70
C VAL A 40 -14.68 -2.47 -13.95
N VAL A 41 -15.48 -1.68 -13.23
CA VAL A 41 -15.37 -0.21 -13.19
C VAL A 41 -14.33 0.15 -12.13
N ILE A 42 -13.21 0.72 -12.58
CA ILE A 42 -12.20 1.26 -11.67
C ILE A 42 -12.56 2.71 -11.38
N GLU A 43 -13.18 2.94 -10.24
CA GLU A 43 -13.53 4.27 -9.74
C GLU A 43 -12.29 5.16 -9.60
N PRO A 44 -12.35 6.42 -10.09
CA PRO A 44 -11.24 7.35 -9.92
C PRO A 44 -11.06 7.70 -8.46
N LYS A 45 -9.83 7.58 -7.96
CA LYS A 45 -9.49 7.98 -6.60
C LYS A 45 -9.54 9.51 -6.50
N SER A 46 -10.43 10.03 -5.65
CA SER A 46 -10.52 11.47 -5.39
C SER A 46 -9.31 11.96 -4.59
N PHE A 47 -8.63 12.97 -5.14
CA PHE A 47 -7.47 13.57 -4.50
C PHE A 47 -7.91 14.52 -3.38
N HIS A 48 -7.40 14.29 -2.18
CA HIS A 48 -7.71 15.07 -0.97
C HIS A 48 -6.41 15.60 -0.35
N GLN A 49 -6.47 16.77 0.30
CA GLN A 49 -5.30 17.37 0.95
C GLN A 49 -4.74 16.46 2.05
N GLY A 50 -5.61 15.68 2.71
CA GLY A 50 -5.23 14.65 3.66
C GLY A 50 -4.29 13.57 3.10
N GLN A 51 -4.27 13.33 1.79
CA GLN A 51 -3.37 12.33 1.18
C GLN A 51 -1.90 12.76 1.22
N ILE A 52 -1.62 14.07 1.20
CA ILE A 52 -0.24 14.60 1.29
C ILE A 52 0.31 14.36 2.69
N TYR A 53 -0.42 14.79 3.72
CA TYR A 53 -0.03 14.60 5.11
C TYR A 53 0.00 13.13 5.52
N GLY A 54 -1.01 12.35 5.10
CA GLY A 54 -1.04 10.91 5.33
C GLY A 54 0.11 10.17 4.65
N GLY A 55 0.45 10.54 3.41
CA GLY A 55 1.59 9.98 2.68
C GLY A 55 2.93 10.28 3.35
N LEU A 56 3.12 11.51 3.84
CA LEU A 56 4.31 11.90 4.59
C LEU A 56 4.43 11.14 5.92
N LEU A 57 3.37 11.09 6.72
CA LEU A 57 3.34 10.37 7.99
C LEU A 57 3.60 8.87 7.79
N PHE A 58 3.00 8.28 6.76
CA PHE A 58 3.21 6.88 6.41
C PHE A 58 4.64 6.61 5.95
N GLY A 59 5.22 7.49 5.12
CA GLY A 59 6.60 7.38 4.67
C GLY A 59 7.61 7.51 5.81
N LEU A 60 7.39 8.45 6.74
CA LEU A 60 8.21 8.59 7.95
C LEU A 60 8.09 7.36 8.85
N GLY A 61 6.87 6.85 9.05
CA GLY A 61 6.64 5.62 9.79
C GLY A 61 7.41 4.44 9.19
N TRP A 62 7.37 4.28 7.87
CA TRP A 62 8.13 3.22 7.19
C TRP A 62 9.65 3.41 7.32
N ALA A 63 10.16 4.64 7.24
CA ALA A 63 11.57 4.93 7.45
C ALA A 63 12.04 4.58 8.88
N LEU A 64 11.19 4.79 9.88
CA LEU A 64 11.46 4.47 11.29
C LEU A 64 11.38 2.97 11.60
N THR A 65 10.37 2.28 11.07
CA THR A 65 10.15 0.84 11.34
C THR A 65 10.96 -0.07 10.43
N GLY A 66 11.48 0.45 9.31
CA GLY A 66 12.19 -0.32 8.30
C GLY A 66 11.32 -1.32 7.54
N ALA A 67 10.00 -1.34 7.77
CA ALA A 67 9.07 -2.30 7.22
C ALA A 67 7.77 -1.63 6.75
N CYS A 68 7.32 -1.99 5.55
CA CYS A 68 5.99 -1.64 5.06
C CYS A 68 5.00 -2.78 5.39
N PRO A 69 3.67 -2.59 5.21
CA PRO A 69 2.70 -3.60 5.65
C PRO A 69 2.95 -5.00 5.06
N GLY A 70 3.43 -5.12 3.82
CA GLY A 70 3.78 -6.41 3.23
C GLY A 70 4.90 -7.16 4.00
N PRO A 71 6.10 -6.57 4.14
CA PRO A 71 7.18 -7.10 4.96
C PRO A 71 6.81 -7.30 6.44
N LEU A 72 5.90 -6.50 7.02
CA LEU A 72 5.40 -6.74 8.38
C LEU A 72 4.78 -8.14 8.50
N TYR A 73 3.86 -8.49 7.58
CA TYR A 73 3.26 -9.82 7.56
C TYR A 73 4.27 -10.93 7.22
N ALA A 74 5.17 -10.70 6.25
CA ALA A 74 6.17 -11.68 5.85
C ALA A 74 7.19 -11.97 6.99
N GLN A 75 7.60 -10.96 7.75
CA GLN A 75 8.53 -11.12 8.87
C GLN A 75 7.89 -11.88 10.04
N ILE A 76 6.61 -11.64 10.32
CA ILE A 76 5.86 -12.41 11.33
C ILE A 76 5.79 -13.88 10.90
N GLY A 77 5.46 -14.15 9.62
CA GLY A 77 5.47 -15.52 9.07
C GLY A 77 6.85 -16.19 9.08
N SER A 78 7.93 -15.39 9.09
CA SER A 78 9.31 -15.88 9.17
C SER A 78 9.83 -16.06 10.61
N GLY A 79 8.99 -15.83 11.63
CA GLY A 79 9.34 -16.03 13.04
C GLY A 79 9.87 -14.81 13.79
N PHE A 80 9.90 -13.62 13.16
CA PHE A 80 10.31 -12.38 13.84
C PHE A 80 9.15 -11.78 14.64
N LEU A 81 8.93 -12.30 15.85
CA LEU A 81 7.83 -11.89 16.73
C LEU A 81 7.90 -10.43 17.20
N ALA A 82 9.08 -9.80 17.19
CA ALA A 82 9.23 -8.38 17.54
C ALA A 82 8.40 -7.45 16.63
N VAL A 83 8.17 -7.88 15.38
CA VAL A 83 7.41 -7.15 14.36
C VAL A 83 5.91 -7.11 14.67
N ILE A 84 5.42 -7.96 15.57
CA ILE A 84 4.04 -7.93 16.06
C ILE A 84 3.75 -6.61 16.79
N VAL A 85 4.73 -6.07 17.53
CA VAL A 85 4.56 -4.78 18.23
C VAL A 85 4.33 -3.66 17.23
N THR A 86 5.14 -3.59 16.16
CA THR A 86 4.96 -2.60 15.10
C THR A 86 3.64 -2.77 14.35
N LEU A 87 3.17 -4.02 14.15
CA LEU A 87 1.88 -4.29 13.55
C LEU A 87 0.72 -3.81 14.44
N LEU A 88 0.77 -4.09 15.73
CA LEU A 88 -0.23 -3.63 16.70
C LEU A 88 -0.26 -2.11 16.78
N SER A 89 0.91 -1.44 16.82
CA SER A 89 0.99 0.02 16.77
C SER A 89 0.39 0.59 15.48
N ALA A 90 0.63 -0.05 14.33
CA ALA A 90 0.04 0.37 13.06
C ALA A 90 -1.49 0.22 13.06
N ILE A 91 -2.02 -0.87 13.61
CA ILE A 91 -3.47 -1.09 13.75
C ILE A 91 -4.10 -0.06 14.69
N LEU A 92 -3.46 0.22 15.83
CA LEU A 92 -3.94 1.25 16.75
C LEU A 92 -3.91 2.65 16.10
N GLY A 93 -2.87 2.93 15.31
CA GLY A 93 -2.76 4.18 14.54
C GLY A 93 -3.87 4.33 13.48
N THR A 94 -4.18 3.27 12.73
CA THR A 94 -5.26 3.32 11.73
C THR A 94 -6.63 3.42 12.39
N TRP A 95 -6.84 2.76 13.53
CA TRP A 95 -8.09 2.83 14.27
C TRP A 95 -8.32 4.23 14.87
N THR A 96 -7.30 4.81 15.51
CA THR A 96 -7.37 6.18 16.02
C THR A 96 -7.61 7.19 14.90
N TYR A 97 -6.93 7.03 13.75
CA TYR A 97 -7.22 7.84 12.57
C TYR A 97 -8.66 7.67 12.10
N GLY A 98 -9.19 6.45 12.01
CA GLY A 98 -10.58 6.18 11.58
C GLY A 98 -11.65 6.83 12.48
N ILE A 99 -11.36 6.98 13.78
CA ILE A 99 -12.25 7.69 14.72
C ILE A 99 -12.15 9.21 14.48
N ILE A 100 -10.93 9.72 14.27
CA ILE A 100 -10.65 11.16 14.16
C ILE A 100 -10.94 11.69 12.74
N GLN A 101 -11.01 10.83 11.72
CA GLN A 101 -11.21 11.24 10.32
C GLN A 101 -12.47 12.07 10.12
N ARG A 102 -13.52 11.84 10.92
CA ARG A 102 -14.78 12.60 10.86
C ARG A 102 -14.61 14.08 11.26
N LYS A 103 -13.51 14.44 11.92
CA LYS A 103 -13.19 15.79 12.39
C LYS A 103 -12.03 16.45 11.62
N LEU A 104 -11.36 15.73 10.72
CA LEU A 104 -10.24 16.25 9.95
C LEU A 104 -10.76 16.92 8.66
N PRO A 105 -10.27 18.10 8.26
CA PRO A 105 -10.62 18.69 6.96
C PRO A 105 -10.07 17.79 5.83
N HIS A 106 -10.95 17.38 4.92
CA HIS A 106 -10.64 16.49 3.80
C HIS A 106 -10.07 17.29 2.62
#